data_AF-A0A8T5L8U5-F1
#
_entry.id   AF-A0A8T5L8U5-F1
#
_cell.length_a   1.000
_cell.length_b   1.000
_cell.length_c   1.000
_cell.angle_alpha   90.00
_cell.angle_beta   90.00
_cell.angle_gamma   90.00
#
_symmetry.space_group_name_H-M   'P 1'
#
loop_
_entity.id
_entity.type
_entity.pdbx_description
1 polymer ?
#
loop_
_entity_poly.entity_id
_entity_poly.type
_entity_poly.pdbx_seq_one_letter_code
_entity_poly.pdbx_strand_id
1 'polypeptide(L)' 'MSYILRCKKRGLINPPKHVTDGIQYEVLMGSQAYGVASAISDMDIYGFSIPKKEMLFPHLKGEIQGFGRQ' A
#
# COMPACT_ATOMS: atom_id res chain seq x y z
N MET A 1 4.09 -7.15 -11.57
CA MET A 1 5.11 -6.41 -10.79
C MET A 1 4.46 -5.13 -10.27
N SER A 2 4.59 -4.81 -8.99
CA SER A 2 3.84 -3.70 -8.36
C SER A 2 4.31 -2.31 -8.81
N TYR A 3 3.38 -1.41 -9.12
CA TYR A 3 3.66 -0.02 -9.50
C TYR A 3 4.08 0.80 -8.28
N ILE A 4 3.40 0.61 -7.14
CA ILE A 4 3.75 1.25 -5.87
C ILE A 4 5.19 0.90 -5.48
N LEU A 5 5.57 -0.38 -5.53
CA LEU A 5 6.94 -0.80 -5.20
C LEU A 5 7.98 -0.19 -6.15
N ARG A 6 7.64 -0.03 -7.43
CA ARG A 6 8.51 0.61 -8.41
C ARG A 6 8.70 2.10 -8.11
N CYS A 7 7.63 2.83 -7.78
CA CYS A 7 7.71 4.25 -7.43
C CYS A 7 8.49 4.46 -6.12
N LYS A 8 8.31 3.60 -5.11
CA LYS A 8 9.12 3.61 -3.89
C LYS A 8 10.60 3.36 -4.18
N LYS A 9 10.92 2.33 -4.99
CA LYS A 9 12.32 2.02 -5.36
C LYS A 9 13.00 3.18 -6.08
N ARG A 10 12.24 3.98 -6.82
CA ARG A 10 12.70 5.20 -7.51
C ARG A 10 12.69 6.46 -6.63
N GLY A 11 12.25 6.38 -5.38
CA GLY A 11 12.17 7.53 -4.48
C GLY A 11 11.08 8.55 -4.84
N LEU A 12 10.07 8.16 -5.63
CA LEU A 12 8.99 9.07 -6.06
C LEU A 12 7.86 9.19 -5.03
N ILE A 13 7.74 8.20 -4.14
CA ILE A 13 6.72 8.15 -3.07
C ILE A 13 7.34 7.58 -1.80
N ASN A 14 6.76 7.94 -0.64
CA ASN A 14 7.13 7.40 0.66
C ASN A 14 5.93 6.80 1.40
N PRO A 15 5.41 5.64 0.95
CA PRO A 15 4.22 5.05 1.54
C PRO A 15 4.53 4.39 2.90
N PRO A 16 3.52 4.26 3.79
CA PRO A 16 3.65 3.50 5.04
C PRO A 16 4.14 2.07 4.78
N LYS A 17 4.88 1.51 5.74
CA LYS A 17 5.46 0.16 5.63
C LYS A 17 4.42 -0.94 5.32
N HIS A 18 3.23 -0.84 5.92
CA HIS A 18 2.16 -1.82 5.69
C HIS A 18 1.63 -1.80 4.25
N VAL A 19 1.75 -0.68 3.54
CA VAL A 19 1.40 -0.60 2.13
C VAL A 19 2.42 -1.40 1.32
N THR A 20 3.71 -1.24 1.57
CA THR A 20 4.72 -1.94 0.75
C THR A 20 4.83 -3.42 1.04
N ASP A 21 4.57 -3.82 2.28
CA ASP A 21 4.73 -5.20 2.72
C ASP A 21 3.41 -5.98 2.67
N GLY A 22 2.29 -5.29 2.46
CA GLY A 22 0.94 -5.83 2.65
C GLY A 22 -0.06 -5.55 1.52
N ILE A 23 0.38 -5.08 0.34
CA ILE A 23 -0.49 -4.97 -0.86
C ILE A 23 -1.12 -6.34 -1.13
N GLN A 24 -2.45 -6.38 -1.13
CA GLN A 24 -3.24 -7.56 -1.50
C GLN A 24 -3.79 -7.45 -2.92
N TYR A 25 -4.06 -6.22 -3.34
CA TYR A 25 -4.61 -5.93 -4.65
C TYR A 25 -4.03 -4.62 -5.17
N GLU A 26 -3.66 -4.62 -6.44
CA GLU A 26 -3.19 -3.46 -7.17
C GLU A 26 -3.60 -3.62 -8.63
N VAL A 27 -4.24 -2.59 -9.18
CA VAL A 27 -4.81 -2.63 -10.53
C VAL A 27 -4.68 -1.27 -11.20
N LEU A 28 -4.50 -1.28 -12.51
CA LEU A 28 -4.63 -0.08 -13.33
C LEU A 28 -6.11 0.27 -13.46
N MET A 29 -6.45 1.53 -13.22
CA MET A 29 -7.78 2.08 -13.49
C MET A 29 -7.73 3.21 -14.50
N GLY A 30 -8.87 3.84 -14.73
CA GLY A 30 -8.98 5.02 -15.57
C GLY A 30 -8.76 4.72 -17.04
N SER A 31 -8.37 5.75 -17.79
CA SER A 31 -8.29 5.71 -19.25
C SER A 31 -7.40 4.59 -19.79
N GLN A 32 -6.32 4.24 -19.07
CA GLN A 32 -5.42 3.15 -19.41
C GLN A 32 -6.08 1.78 -19.28
N ALA A 33 -6.89 1.57 -18.24
CA ALA A 33 -7.61 0.32 -18.05
C ALA A 33 -8.72 0.12 -19.09
N TYR A 34 -9.35 1.22 -19.52
CA TYR A 34 -10.42 1.20 -20.51
C TYR A 34 -9.95 1.31 -21.97
N GLY A 35 -8.64 1.43 -22.21
CA GLY A 35 -8.08 1.50 -23.57
C GLY A 35 -8.39 2.80 -24.33
N VAL A 36 -8.69 3.88 -23.61
CA VAL A 36 -9.03 5.20 -24.16
C VAL A 36 -8.02 6.29 -23.76
N ALA A 37 -6.83 5.88 -23.31
CA ALA A 37 -5.77 6.80 -22.95
C ALA A 37 -5.17 7.50 -24.17
N SER A 38 -4.71 8.73 -23.95
CA SER A 38 -3.96 9.54 -24.92
C SER A 38 -2.54 9.83 -24.41
N ALA A 39 -1.69 10.45 -25.23
CA ALA A 39 -0.32 10.78 -24.84
C ALA A 39 -0.21 11.75 -23.64
N ILE A 40 -1.28 12.50 -23.34
CA ILE A 40 -1.34 13.43 -22.22
C ILE A 40 -2.06 12.84 -21.00
N SER A 41 -2.59 11.61 -21.11
CA SER A 41 -3.28 10.94 -20.02
C SER A 41 -2.29 10.49 -18.94
N ASP A 42 -2.69 10.63 -17.69
CA ASP A 42 -2.02 10.02 -16.54
C ASP A 42 -2.36 8.53 -16.41
N MET A 43 -1.84 7.90 -15.36
CA MET A 43 -2.02 6.47 -15.09
C MET A 43 -2.50 6.27 -13.66
N ASP A 44 -3.78 5.90 -13.54
CA ASP A 44 -4.40 5.62 -12.25
C ASP A 44 -4.08 4.21 -11.78
N ILE A 45 -3.71 4.09 -10.50
CA ILE A 45 -3.44 2.80 -9.85
C ILE A 45 -4.26 2.74 -8.58
N TYR A 46 -5.20 1.80 -8.50
CA TYR A 46 -6.00 1.55 -7.31
C TYR A 46 -5.52 0.28 -6.64
N GLY A 47 -5.70 0.19 -5.33
CA GLY A 47 -5.31 -0.98 -4.58
C GLY A 47 -5.66 -0.85 -3.11
N PHE A 48 -5.47 -1.95 -2.40
CA PHE A 48 -5.54 -1.93 -0.95
C PHE A 48 -4.46 -2.83 -0.35
N SER A 49 -4.06 -2.47 0.85
CA SER A 49 -3.12 -3.24 1.66
C SER A 49 -3.80 -3.67 2.96
N ILE A 50 -3.52 -4.89 3.40
CA ILE A 50 -3.91 -5.35 4.73
C ILE A 50 -2.69 -5.23 5.63
N PRO A 51 -2.76 -4.41 6.70
CA PRO A 51 -1.69 -4.33 7.70
C PRO A 51 -1.47 -5.68 8.38
N LYS A 52 -0.26 -5.89 8.91
CA LYS A 52 0.02 -7.07 9.73
C LYS A 52 -0.92 -7.11 10.95
N LYS A 53 -1.29 -8.32 11.38
CA LYS A 53 -2.27 -8.52 12.46
C LYS A 53 -1.85 -7.80 13.74
N GLU A 54 -0.56 -7.75 14.05
CA GLU A 54 -0.02 -7.10 15.24
C GLU A 54 -0.24 -5.58 15.25
N MET A 55 -0.46 -4.95 14.09
CA MET A 55 -0.82 -3.53 14.01
C MET A 55 -2.29 -3.27 14.38
N LEU A 56 -3.18 -4.22 14.09
CA LEU A 56 -4.63 -4.10 14.34
C LEU A 56 -5.05 -4.70 15.68
N PHE A 57 -4.30 -5.70 16.14
CA PHE A 57 -4.57 -6.45 17.37
C PHE A 57 -3.34 -6.33 18.29
N PRO A 58 -3.24 -5.27 19.10
CA PRO A 58 -2.06 -5.01 19.92
C PRO A 58 -1.70 -6.16 20.86
N HIS A 59 -2.70 -6.91 21.35
CA HIS A 59 -2.50 -8.09 22.21
C HIS A 59 -1.69 -9.21 21.52
N LEU A 60 -1.61 -9.23 20.19
CA LEU A 60 -0.78 -10.19 19.43
C LEU A 60 0.72 -9.85 19.47
N LYS A 61 1.10 -8.64 19.89
CA LYS A 61 2.51 -8.25 20.03
C LYS A 61 3.21 -8.90 21.22
N GLY A 62 2.49 -9.66 22.05
CA GLY A 62 3.00 -10.17 23.32
C GLY A 62 3.09 -9.10 24.41
N GLU A 63 2.45 -7.94 24.22
CA GLU A 63 2.34 -6.87 25.20
C GLU A 63 0.87 -6.54 25.49
N ILE A 64 0.54 -6.23 26.75
CA ILE A 64 -0.77 -5.74 27.15
C ILE A 64 -0.68 -4.22 27.30
N GLN A 65 -1.46 -3.48 26.51
CA GLN A 65 -1.52 -2.03 26.64
C GLN A 65 -1.96 -1.64 28.06
N GLY A 66 -1.23 -0.71 28.70
CA GLY A 66 -1.46 -0.31 30.09
C GLY A 66 -0.67 -1.11 31.15
N PHE A 67 0.05 -2.15 30.77
CA PHE A 67 0.89 -2.96 31.68
C PHE A 67 2.40 -2.85 31.39
N GLY A 68 2.79 -1.95 30.47
CA GLY A 68 4.19 -1.63 30.16
C GLY A 68 4.64 -0.29 30.76
N ARG A 69 5.93 0.05 30.63
CA ARG A 69 6.51 1.34 31.10
C ARG A 69 6.24 2.53 30.14
N GLN A 70 5.05 2.55 29.54
CA GLN A 70 4.68 3.53 28.52
C GLN A 70 4.70 4.95 29.09
#